data_AF-A0AAU1X697-F1
#
_entry.id   AF-A0AAU1X697-F1
#
_cell.length_a   1.000
_cell.length_b   1.000
_cell.length_c   1.000
_cell.angle_alpha   90.00
_cell.angle_beta   90.00
_cell.angle_gamma   90.00
#
_symmetry.space_group_name_H-M   'P 1'
#
loop_
_entity.id
_entity.type
_entity.pdbx_description
1 polymer ?
#
loop_
_entity_poly.entity_id
_entity_poly.type
_entity_poly.pdbx_seq_one_letter_code
_entity_poly.pdbx_strand_id
1 'polypeptide(L)'
;MTAKKIVLALPLAAALMAVTATAPASAAPHGPWHSAWGASPQAPATTPWYPNWSEAGFTGESVRQVVRVGAEGSELRVRLTNAYGRTPLRLSGATVARTAGGAAVQPDSVRTLRFHGAQSVTVPAGGQLSSDPVALPVKAFEQLTVTFYFEGPTGPATFHNVACPCPTRPPGTTGATRRRTPSPPRSRASPGTTWPAST
;
A
#
# COMPACT_ATOMS: atom_id res chain seq x y z
N MET A 1 -53.76 28.58 69.94
CA MET A 1 -53.52 29.45 68.77
C MET A 1 -52.47 28.78 67.91
N THR A 2 -52.85 28.23 66.77
CA THR A 2 -51.95 27.46 65.88
C THR A 2 -51.85 28.19 64.55
N ALA A 3 -50.74 28.89 64.34
CA ALA A 3 -50.50 29.66 63.12
C ALA A 3 -50.10 28.72 61.96
N LYS A 4 -50.94 28.66 60.92
CA LYS A 4 -50.64 27.99 59.65
C LYS A 4 -49.77 28.91 58.79
N LYS A 5 -48.57 28.45 58.42
CA LYS A 5 -47.68 29.15 57.48
C LYS A 5 -47.95 28.66 56.05
N ILE A 6 -48.15 29.60 55.13
CA ILE A 6 -48.33 29.37 53.69
C ILE A 6 -46.98 29.52 53.00
N VAL A 7 -46.64 28.60 52.09
CA VAL A 7 -45.44 28.67 51.23
C VAL A 7 -45.91 28.96 49.80
N LEU A 8 -45.41 30.06 49.22
CA LEU A 8 -45.53 30.37 47.80
C LEU A 8 -44.37 29.71 47.04
N ALA A 9 -44.68 28.90 46.03
CA ALA A 9 -43.70 28.36 45.09
C ALA A 9 -43.74 29.16 43.78
N LEU A 10 -42.59 29.71 43.38
CA LEU A 10 -42.36 30.44 42.13
C LEU A 10 -42.25 29.45 40.95
N PRO A 11 -42.77 29.74 39.74
CA PRO A 11 -42.60 28.85 38.61
C PRO A 11 -41.19 29.02 38.01
N LEU A 12 -40.47 27.91 37.90
CA LEU A 12 -39.18 27.82 37.22
C LEU A 12 -39.42 27.75 35.71
N ALA A 13 -39.06 28.80 34.98
CA ALA A 13 -39.08 28.81 33.53
C ALA A 13 -37.95 27.91 32.99
N ALA A 14 -38.30 26.81 32.33
CA ALA A 14 -37.36 25.92 31.67
C ALA A 14 -36.94 26.51 30.31
N ALA A 15 -35.71 27.02 30.22
CA ALA A 15 -35.10 27.40 28.95
C ALA A 15 -34.63 26.13 28.21
N LEU A 16 -35.27 25.84 27.08
CA LEU A 16 -34.92 24.72 26.22
C LEU A 16 -33.67 25.08 25.40
N MET A 17 -32.49 24.68 25.89
CA MET A 17 -31.24 24.76 25.13
C MET A 17 -31.28 23.69 24.02
N ALA A 18 -31.45 24.13 22.77
CA ALA A 18 -31.32 23.27 21.61
C ALA A 18 -29.85 22.83 21.44
N VAL A 19 -29.54 21.60 21.86
CA VAL A 19 -28.26 20.96 21.53
C VAL A 19 -28.31 20.60 20.06
N THR A 20 -27.63 21.39 19.22
CA THR A 20 -27.34 21.00 17.85
C THR A 20 -26.33 19.87 17.88
N ALA A 21 -26.79 18.63 17.71
CA ALA A 21 -25.92 17.49 17.51
C ALA A 21 -25.24 17.64 16.14
N THR A 22 -23.97 18.05 16.14
CA THR A 22 -23.13 18.04 14.95
C THR A 22 -22.85 16.59 14.58
N ALA A 23 -23.58 16.04 13.61
CA ALA A 23 -23.29 14.72 13.07
C ALA A 23 -21.86 14.73 12.47
N PRO A 24 -21.04 13.70 12.70
CA PRO A 24 -19.74 13.61 12.05
C PRO A 24 -19.98 13.54 10.54
N ALA A 25 -19.26 14.36 9.78
CA ALA A 25 -19.30 14.31 8.32
C ALA A 25 -18.90 12.90 7.88
N SER A 26 -19.85 12.17 7.29
CA SER A 26 -19.55 10.89 6.63
C SER A 26 -18.60 11.21 5.48
N ALA A 27 -17.34 10.78 5.58
CA ALA A 27 -16.42 10.83 4.45
C ALA A 27 -17.10 10.14 3.26
N ALA A 28 -17.04 10.77 2.08
CA ALA A 28 -17.58 10.19 0.86
C ALA A 28 -16.98 8.77 0.67
N PRO A 29 -17.74 7.81 0.12
CA PRO A 29 -17.22 6.47 -0.13
C PRO A 29 -15.95 6.59 -0.98
N HIS A 30 -14.82 6.17 -0.42
CA HIS A 30 -13.58 6.07 -1.19
C HIS A 30 -13.86 5.09 -2.35
N GLY A 31 -13.42 5.43 -3.55
CA GLY A 31 -13.43 4.48 -4.67
C GLY A 31 -12.71 3.18 -4.31
N PRO A 32 -12.90 2.10 -5.09
CA PRO A 32 -12.25 0.83 -4.80
C PRO A 32 -10.72 0.99 -4.71
N TRP A 33 -10.10 0.32 -3.73
CA TRP A 33 -8.64 0.30 -3.61
C TRP A 33 -8.03 -0.60 -4.68
N HIS A 34 -7.00 -0.11 -5.36
CA HIS A 34 -6.22 -0.87 -6.34
C HIS A 34 -4.78 -1.06 -5.87
N SER A 35 -4.18 -2.20 -6.23
CA SER A 35 -2.77 -2.45 -5.95
C SER A 35 -1.89 -1.61 -6.88
N ALA A 36 -1.14 -0.66 -6.33
CA ALA A 36 -0.22 0.17 -7.10
C ALA A 36 1.21 -0.41 -7.13
N TRP A 37 1.62 -1.18 -6.11
CA TRP A 37 2.94 -1.81 -6.03
C TRP A 37 2.90 -2.96 -5.01
N GLY A 38 3.77 -3.94 -5.16
CA GLY A 38 3.98 -4.99 -4.18
C GLY A 38 5.22 -5.81 -4.47
N ALA A 39 5.70 -6.51 -3.44
CA ALA A 39 6.74 -7.53 -3.54
C ALA A 39 6.25 -8.80 -2.83
N SER A 40 6.65 -9.96 -3.34
CA SER A 40 6.36 -11.24 -2.70
C SER A 40 7.15 -11.33 -1.39
N PRO A 41 6.56 -11.67 -0.24
CA PRO A 41 7.31 -11.87 0.99
C PRO A 41 8.25 -13.09 0.87
N GLN A 42 9.51 -12.93 1.27
CA GLN A 42 10.48 -14.00 1.44
C GLN A 42 10.90 -14.13 2.90
N ALA A 43 11.17 -15.36 3.31
CA ALA A 43 11.75 -15.66 4.60
C ALA A 43 13.17 -15.09 4.69
N PRO A 44 13.61 -14.58 5.85
CA PRO A 44 15.01 -14.21 6.08
C PRO A 44 15.94 -15.36 5.69
N ALA A 45 17.02 -15.06 4.97
CA ALA A 45 17.96 -16.08 4.52
C ALA A 45 19.36 -15.50 4.30
N THR A 46 20.39 -16.22 4.75
CA THR A 46 21.76 -15.99 4.28
C THR A 46 21.86 -16.35 2.80
N THR A 47 22.42 -15.46 1.99
CA THR A 47 22.72 -15.73 0.57
C THR A 47 24.23 -15.80 0.37
N PRO A 48 24.78 -16.85 -0.28
CA PRO A 48 26.23 -16.98 -0.46
C PRO A 48 26.80 -15.99 -1.49
N TRP A 49 25.93 -15.38 -2.31
CA TRP A 49 26.32 -14.53 -3.44
C TRP A 49 26.38 -13.04 -3.11
N TYR A 50 25.76 -12.60 -2.00
CA TYR A 50 25.80 -11.21 -1.52
C TYR A 50 25.35 -11.13 -0.06
N PRO A 51 25.89 -10.19 0.73
CA PRO A 51 25.39 -9.93 2.08
C PRO A 51 23.99 -9.31 2.01
N ASN A 52 23.15 -9.64 2.99
CA ASN A 52 21.86 -9.00 3.16
C ASN A 52 21.53 -8.84 4.65
N TRP A 53 20.61 -7.94 4.96
CA TRP A 53 20.22 -7.57 6.32
C TRP A 53 19.10 -8.43 6.90
N SER A 54 18.53 -9.36 6.13
CA SER A 54 17.26 -10.00 6.49
C SER A 54 17.35 -10.83 7.78
N GLU A 55 18.46 -11.54 8.02
CA GLU A 55 18.62 -12.34 9.24
C GLU A 55 18.95 -11.50 10.47
N ALA A 56 19.71 -10.42 10.29
CA ALA A 56 20.06 -9.51 11.37
C ALA A 56 18.85 -8.66 11.82
N GLY A 57 18.03 -8.22 10.87
CA GLY A 57 16.96 -7.26 11.11
C GLY A 57 17.49 -5.85 11.36
N PHE A 58 16.72 -5.06 12.11
CA PHE A 58 17.00 -3.66 12.39
C PHE A 58 16.79 -3.37 13.88
N THR A 59 17.51 -2.36 14.42
CA THR A 59 17.32 -1.86 15.79
C THR A 59 17.78 -0.41 15.88
N GLY A 60 16.89 0.50 16.27
CA GLY A 60 17.20 1.92 16.39
C GLY A 60 17.37 2.64 15.05
N GLU A 61 16.82 2.10 13.96
CA GLU A 61 17.12 2.52 12.59
C GLU A 61 15.87 2.86 11.76
N SER A 62 16.07 3.72 10.75
CA SER A 62 15.09 4.00 9.71
C SER A 62 15.39 3.20 8.45
N VAL A 63 14.43 2.40 7.99
CA VAL A 63 14.50 1.66 6.73
C VAL A 63 13.73 2.42 5.67
N ARG A 64 14.40 2.80 4.57
CA ARG A 64 13.78 3.50 3.45
C ARG A 64 13.67 2.60 2.24
N GLN A 65 12.46 2.47 1.71
CA GLN A 65 12.17 1.72 0.49
C GLN A 65 11.68 2.67 -0.59
N VAL A 66 12.34 2.63 -1.74
CA VAL A 66 11.89 3.35 -2.94
C VAL A 66 11.00 2.41 -3.74
N VAL A 67 9.75 2.81 -3.92
CA VAL A 67 8.75 2.04 -4.67
C VAL A 67 8.30 2.84 -5.88
N ARG A 68 8.21 2.18 -7.04
CA ARG A 68 7.63 2.79 -8.24
C ARG A 68 6.19 2.32 -8.39
N VAL A 69 5.24 3.23 -8.21
CA VAL A 69 3.81 2.90 -8.29
C VAL A 69 3.42 2.67 -9.75
N GLY A 70 2.58 1.67 -10.03
CA GLY A 70 2.09 1.34 -11.37
C GLY A 70 0.76 1.99 -11.73
N ALA A 71 0.08 2.60 -10.76
CA ALA A 71 -1.23 3.22 -10.92
C ALA A 71 -1.22 4.64 -10.33
N GLU A 72 -2.07 5.51 -10.88
CA GLU A 72 -2.34 6.83 -10.32
C GLU A 72 -3.44 6.77 -9.25
N GLY A 73 -3.48 7.76 -8.37
CA GLY A 73 -4.48 7.88 -7.30
C GLY A 73 -4.34 9.17 -6.52
N SER A 74 -5.41 9.60 -5.84
CA SER A 74 -5.43 10.79 -4.97
C SER A 74 -5.00 10.49 -3.53
N GLU A 75 -5.14 9.24 -3.12
CA GLU A 75 -4.80 8.74 -1.79
C GLU A 75 -4.04 7.43 -1.91
N LEU A 76 -3.27 7.12 -0.87
CA LEU A 76 -2.58 5.84 -0.76
C LEU A 76 -2.77 5.22 0.63
N ARG A 77 -2.52 3.92 0.70
CA ARG A 77 -2.32 3.16 1.93
C ARG A 77 -1.09 2.30 1.79
N VAL A 78 -0.39 2.06 2.89
CA VAL A 78 0.76 1.16 2.96
C VAL A 78 0.38 -0.08 3.75
N ARG A 79 0.58 -1.26 3.17
CA ARG A 79 0.42 -2.54 3.86
C ARG A 79 1.79 -3.08 4.25
N LEU A 80 2.04 -3.18 5.55
CA LEU A 80 3.25 -3.75 6.13
C LEU A 80 2.98 -5.20 6.57
N THR A 81 3.89 -6.12 6.27
CA THR A 81 3.77 -7.53 6.64
C THR A 81 4.92 -7.97 7.55
N ASN A 82 4.59 -8.83 8.50
CA ASN A 82 5.50 -9.56 9.37
C ASN A 82 5.33 -11.08 9.12
N ALA A 83 5.15 -11.48 7.85
CA ALA A 83 4.77 -12.84 7.45
C ALA A 83 5.70 -13.94 7.99
N TYR A 84 7.01 -13.68 8.04
CA TYR A 84 8.02 -14.63 8.53
C TYR A 84 8.60 -14.27 9.90
N GLY A 85 8.13 -13.17 10.52
CA GLY A 85 8.55 -12.82 11.87
C GLY A 85 7.98 -13.78 12.90
N ARG A 86 8.82 -14.19 13.84
CA ARG A 86 8.44 -15.11 14.94
C ARG A 86 7.97 -14.38 16.20
N THR A 87 8.13 -13.06 16.23
CA THR A 87 7.71 -12.18 17.33
C THR A 87 6.90 -11.01 16.77
N PRO A 88 6.08 -10.35 17.60
CA PRO A 88 5.40 -9.13 17.19
C PRO A 88 6.42 -8.05 16.75
N LEU A 89 6.17 -7.43 15.60
CA LEU A 89 7.00 -6.36 15.05
C LEU A 89 6.46 -5.00 15.52
N ARG A 90 7.21 -4.31 16.37
CA ARG A 90 6.85 -2.96 16.82
C ARG A 90 7.36 -1.92 15.84
N LEU A 91 6.43 -1.27 15.13
CA LEU A 91 6.71 -0.11 14.29
C LEU A 91 6.57 1.16 15.12
N SER A 92 7.65 1.94 15.26
CA SER A 92 7.64 3.17 16.07
C SER A 92 7.13 4.38 15.29
N GLY A 93 7.28 4.37 13.97
CA GLY A 93 6.75 5.41 13.10
C GLY A 93 6.95 5.07 11.63
N ALA A 94 6.15 5.66 10.76
CA ALA A 94 6.33 5.53 9.32
C ALA A 94 5.89 6.77 8.56
N THR A 95 6.53 7.01 7.41
CA THR A 95 6.19 8.11 6.51
C THR A 95 6.23 7.65 5.05
N VAL A 96 5.57 8.40 4.19
CA VAL A 96 5.68 8.30 2.73
C VAL A 96 5.96 9.69 2.17
N ALA A 97 6.76 9.76 1.12
CA ALA A 97 7.07 11.01 0.43
C ALA A 97 7.39 10.74 -1.05
N ARG A 98 7.33 11.79 -1.88
CA ARG A 98 7.92 11.78 -3.21
C ARG A 98 9.44 11.66 -3.06
N THR A 99 10.06 10.87 -3.94
CA THR A 99 11.51 10.67 -3.93
C THR A 99 12.24 11.93 -4.44
N ALA A 100 13.34 12.32 -3.78
CA ALA A 100 14.24 13.41 -4.20
C ALA A 100 15.52 12.90 -4.89
N GLY A 101 15.56 11.62 -5.26
CA GLY A 101 16.72 10.90 -5.78
C GLY A 101 17.22 9.84 -4.79
N GLY A 102 17.50 8.63 -5.25
CA GLY A 102 17.80 7.50 -4.36
C GLY A 102 16.70 7.31 -3.31
N ALA A 103 17.08 7.12 -2.04
CA ALA A 103 16.15 7.06 -0.91
C ALA A 103 15.90 8.43 -0.22
N ALA A 104 16.29 9.54 -0.85
CA ALA A 104 15.99 10.87 -0.33
C ALA A 104 14.50 11.22 -0.53
N VAL A 105 13.99 12.14 0.27
CA VAL A 105 12.59 12.57 0.29
C VAL A 105 12.47 14.04 -0.06
N GLN A 106 11.43 14.42 -0.79
CA GLN A 106 11.06 15.83 -0.97
C GLN A 106 10.34 16.30 0.30
N PRO A 107 10.88 17.26 1.09
CA PRO A 107 10.35 17.62 2.41
C PRO A 107 8.86 17.97 2.41
N ASP A 108 8.41 18.76 1.45
CA ASP A 108 7.01 19.25 1.38
C ASP A 108 5.99 18.14 1.07
N SER A 109 6.47 17.00 0.57
CA SER A 109 5.65 15.84 0.24
C SER A 109 5.55 14.81 1.36
N VAL A 110 6.29 14.98 2.46
CA VAL A 110 6.30 14.02 3.56
C VAL A 110 4.92 13.94 4.19
N ARG A 111 4.40 12.73 4.33
CA ARG A 111 3.16 12.43 5.04
C ARG A 111 3.41 11.34 6.07
N THR A 112 2.89 11.55 7.28
CA THR A 112 2.90 10.54 8.33
C THR A 112 1.90 9.45 8.00
N LEU A 113 2.32 8.20 8.12
CA LEU A 113 1.41 7.06 8.06
C LEU A 113 0.88 6.76 9.47
N ARG A 114 -0.44 6.62 9.58
CA ARG A 114 -1.12 6.21 10.80
C ARG A 114 -1.78 4.87 10.61
N PHE A 115 -2.01 4.16 11.70
CA PHE A 115 -2.63 2.85 11.73
C PHE A 115 -3.73 2.87 12.79
N HIS A 116 -4.99 2.91 12.35
CA HIS A 116 -6.13 3.13 13.24
C HIS A 116 -5.95 4.41 14.10
N GLY A 117 -5.44 5.48 13.48
CA GLY A 117 -5.18 6.77 14.11
C GLY A 117 -3.85 6.87 14.86
N ALA A 118 -3.16 5.76 15.14
CA ALA A 118 -1.90 5.74 15.89
C ALA A 118 -0.66 5.85 14.97
N GLN A 119 0.40 6.52 15.45
CA GLN A 119 1.68 6.61 14.72
C GLN A 119 2.59 5.40 14.95
N SER A 120 2.43 4.72 16.09
CA SER A 120 3.12 3.47 16.42
C SER A 120 2.11 2.34 16.52
N VAL A 121 2.48 1.16 16.01
CA VAL A 121 1.62 -0.01 15.97
C VAL A 121 2.45 -1.28 16.11
N THR A 122 1.82 -2.36 16.54
CA THR A 122 2.42 -3.69 16.57
C THR A 122 1.80 -4.56 15.48
N VAL A 123 2.64 -5.12 14.60
CA VAL A 123 2.22 -6.15 13.64
C VAL A 123 2.40 -7.51 14.32
N PRO A 124 1.35 -8.35 14.44
CA PRO A 124 1.51 -9.69 15.00
C PRO A 124 2.55 -10.53 14.24
N ALA A 125 3.13 -11.54 14.89
CA ALA A 125 3.92 -12.57 14.22
C ALA A 125 3.08 -13.25 13.12
N GLY A 126 3.63 -13.43 11.92
CA GLY A 126 2.89 -13.93 10.75
C GLY A 126 1.82 -12.99 10.20
N GLY A 127 1.67 -11.80 10.79
CA GLY A 127 0.58 -10.87 10.50
C GLY A 127 0.89 -9.84 9.42
N GLN A 128 -0.09 -8.99 9.15
CA GLN A 128 0.06 -7.78 8.34
C GLN A 128 -0.94 -6.73 8.80
N LEU A 129 -0.67 -5.47 8.44
CA LEU A 129 -1.58 -4.35 8.71
C LEU A 129 -1.49 -3.30 7.61
N SER A 130 -2.57 -2.57 7.41
CA SER A 130 -2.66 -1.48 6.44
C SER A 130 -2.78 -0.14 7.16
N SER A 131 -2.13 0.89 6.64
CA SER A 131 -2.28 2.25 7.14
C SER A 131 -3.69 2.79 6.87
N ASP A 132 -4.04 3.83 7.60
CA ASP A 132 -5.13 4.73 7.27
C ASP A 132 -4.84 5.40 5.90
N PRO A 133 -5.87 5.87 5.16
CA PRO A 133 -5.68 6.67 3.96
C PRO A 133 -4.82 7.89 4.22
N VAL A 134 -3.95 8.22 3.27
CA VAL A 134 -3.21 9.48 3.29
C VAL A 134 -3.29 10.17 1.93
N ALA A 135 -3.63 11.46 1.96
CA ALA A 135 -3.71 12.29 0.77
C ALA A 135 -2.29 12.61 0.27
N LEU A 136 -1.91 11.94 -0.80
CA LEU A 136 -0.71 12.20 -1.57
C LEU A 136 -1.02 11.81 -3.02
N PRO A 137 -1.48 12.75 -3.85
CA PRO A 137 -1.77 12.48 -5.25
C PRO A 137 -0.51 12.01 -5.97
N VAL A 138 -0.61 10.89 -6.69
CA VAL A 138 0.49 10.28 -7.43
C VAL A 138 0.08 9.93 -8.84
N LYS A 139 1.04 9.97 -9.75
CA LYS A 139 0.88 9.52 -11.14
C LYS A 139 1.49 8.13 -11.32
N ALA A 140 0.96 7.41 -12.30
CA ALA A 140 1.53 6.11 -12.67
C ALA A 140 3.03 6.27 -13.00
N PHE A 141 3.82 5.32 -12.51
CA PHE A 141 5.28 5.25 -12.60
C PHE A 141 6.06 6.29 -11.79
N GLU A 142 5.41 7.10 -10.94
CA GLU A 142 6.13 7.91 -9.95
C GLU A 142 6.85 7.04 -8.92
N GLN A 143 7.95 7.56 -8.37
CA GLN A 143 8.70 6.94 -7.29
C GLN A 143 8.37 7.60 -5.96
N LEU A 144 8.07 6.78 -4.97
CA LEU A 144 7.85 7.18 -3.59
C LEU A 144 8.88 6.54 -2.70
N THR A 145 9.30 7.25 -1.67
CA THR A 145 10.12 6.72 -0.59
C THR A 145 9.20 6.48 0.61
N VAL A 146 9.06 5.22 1.01
CA VAL A 146 8.40 4.82 2.24
C VAL A 146 9.47 4.62 3.30
N THR A 147 9.33 5.27 4.46
CA THR A 147 10.27 5.16 5.57
C THR A 147 9.57 4.49 6.75
N PHE A 148 10.20 3.47 7.32
CA PHE A 148 9.78 2.83 8.56
C PHE A 148 10.86 3.04 9.62
N TYR A 149 10.47 3.39 10.83
CA TYR A 149 11.38 3.52 11.97
C TYR A 149 11.10 2.44 13.01
N PHE A 150 12.15 1.70 13.38
CA PHE A 150 12.12 0.65 14.38
C PHE A 150 13.03 1.04 15.53
N GLU A 151 12.44 1.51 16.63
CA GLU A 151 13.20 1.87 17.85
C GLU A 151 13.76 0.61 18.53
N GLY A 152 12.96 -0.44 18.61
CA GLY A 152 13.36 -1.74 19.16
C GLY A 152 13.79 -2.73 18.08
N PRO A 153 14.33 -3.90 18.49
CA PRO A 153 14.77 -4.92 17.56
C PRO A 153 13.60 -5.54 16.80
N THR A 154 13.75 -5.67 15.49
CA THR A 154 12.78 -6.40 14.66
C THR A 154 12.97 -7.92 14.71
N GLY A 155 14.19 -8.37 15.04
CA GLY A 155 14.64 -9.73 14.73
C GLY A 155 14.71 -9.97 13.21
N PRO A 156 14.88 -11.22 12.76
CA PRO A 156 14.90 -11.57 11.35
C PRO A 156 13.68 -11.03 10.60
N ALA A 157 13.93 -10.24 9.56
CA ALA A 157 12.93 -9.42 8.88
C ALA A 157 12.44 -10.08 7.58
N THR A 158 11.12 -10.11 7.41
CA THR A 158 10.50 -10.44 6.11
C THR A 158 11.04 -9.50 5.05
N PHE A 159 11.54 -10.04 3.94
CA PHE A 159 12.21 -9.25 2.90
C PHE A 159 11.86 -9.73 1.49
N HIS A 160 12.47 -9.13 0.47
CA HIS A 160 12.52 -9.69 -0.88
C HIS A 160 13.85 -9.32 -1.51
N ASN A 161 14.62 -10.32 -1.92
CA ASN A 161 16.01 -10.16 -2.34
C ASN A 161 16.20 -9.46 -3.70
N VAL A 162 15.20 -9.52 -4.58
CA VAL A 162 15.17 -8.83 -5.88
C VAL A 162 13.92 -7.99 -6.02
N ALA A 163 13.77 -6.96 -5.18
CA ALA A 163 12.76 -5.93 -5.38
C ALA A 163 13.26 -4.88 -6.41
N CYS A 164 13.59 -5.34 -7.63
CA CYS A 164 13.98 -4.43 -8.70
C CYS A 164 12.72 -3.79 -9.30
N PRO A 165 12.76 -2.51 -9.70
CA PRO A 165 11.72 -1.95 -10.55
C PRO A 165 11.55 -2.84 -11.78
N CYS A 166 10.30 -3.14 -12.17
CA CYS A 166 10.02 -3.85 -13.42
C CYS A 166 10.82 -3.20 -14.57
N PRO A 167 11.71 -3.92 -15.27
CA PRO A 167 12.49 -3.34 -16.35
C PRO A 167 11.55 -2.72 -17.38
N THR A 168 11.78 -1.46 -17.75
CA THR A 168 11.02 -0.80 -18.81
C THR A 168 11.69 -1.11 -20.14
N ARG A 169 10.91 -1.53 -21.13
CA ARG A 169 11.37 -1.55 -22.52
C ARG A 169 11.20 -0.13 -23.08
N PRO A 170 12.25 0.52 -23.60
CA PRO A 170 12.07 1.79 -24.28
C PRO A 170 11.13 1.61 -25.49
N PRO A 171 10.25 2.59 -25.78
CA PRO A 171 9.47 2.58 -27.02
C PRO A 171 10.43 2.48 -28.22
N GLY A 172 10.16 1.55 -29.15
CA GLY A 172 10.87 1.48 -30.43
C GLY A 172 11.86 0.32 -30.63
N THR A 173 12.14 -0.53 -29.62
CA THR A 173 13.01 -1.70 -29.84
C THR A 173 12.21 -2.93 -30.31
N THR A 174 11.65 -2.83 -31.51
CA THR A 174 11.29 -3.98 -32.35
C THR A 174 12.26 -4.05 -33.53
N GLY A 175 13.39 -4.71 -33.33
CA GLY A 175 14.19 -5.28 -34.42
C GLY A 175 13.51 -6.52 -34.98
N ALA A 176 12.23 -6.45 -35.31
CA ALA A 176 11.56 -7.49 -36.06
C ALA A 176 11.73 -7.15 -37.54
N THR A 177 12.88 -7.53 -38.10
CA THR A 177 13.03 -7.60 -39.56
C THR A 177 12.01 -8.64 -40.04
N ARG A 178 10.81 -8.19 -40.40
CA ARG A 178 9.80 -9.02 -41.04
C ARG A 178 10.34 -9.41 -42.40
N ARG A 179 11.09 -10.52 -42.48
CA ARG A 179 11.31 -11.20 -43.77
C ARG A 179 9.93 -11.55 -44.30
N ARG A 180 9.45 -10.75 -45.26
CA ARG A 180 8.30 -11.13 -46.10
C ARG A 180 8.77 -12.31 -46.94
N THR A 181 8.42 -13.51 -46.53
CA THR A 181 8.43 -14.66 -47.42
C THR A 181 7.40 -14.39 -48.53
N PRO A 182 7.75 -14.44 -49.82
CA PRO A 182 6.77 -14.34 -50.88
C PRO A 182 5.87 -15.57 -50.85
N SER A 183 4.55 -15.38 -50.85
CA SER A 183 3.59 -16.47 -51.02
C SER A 183 3.75 -17.09 -52.41
N PRO A 184 3.73 -18.42 -52.57
CA PRO A 184 3.74 -19.04 -53.90
C PRO A 184 2.40 -18.80 -54.61
N PRO A 185 2.37 -18.81 -55.97
CA PRO A 185 1.16 -18.56 -56.74
C PRO A 185 0.13 -19.68 -56.54
N ARG A 186 -1.12 -19.29 -56.31
CA ARG A 186 -2.26 -20.22 -56.21
C ARG A 186 -2.49 -20.92 -57.55
N SER A 187 -2.25 -22.22 -57.62
CA SER A 187 -2.82 -23.06 -58.68
C SER A 187 -4.29 -23.37 -58.34
N ARG A 188 -5.13 -23.26 -59.37
CA ARG A 188 -6.56 -23.58 -59.34
C ARG A 188 -6.72 -24.98 -59.89
N ALA A 189 -7.32 -25.90 -59.13
CA ALA A 189 -7.99 -27.08 -59.68
C ALA A 189 -9.05 -27.66 -58.70
N SER A 190 -10.16 -28.02 -59.34
CA SER A 190 -11.51 -28.47 -58.97
C SER A 190 -11.68 -29.69 -58.02
N PRO A 191 -12.93 -30.04 -57.64
CA PRO A 191 -13.25 -30.81 -56.44
C PRO A 191 -13.54 -32.30 -56.69
N GLY A 192 -13.42 -33.07 -55.63
CA GLY A 192 -13.82 -34.48 -55.50
C GLY A 192 -12.94 -35.14 -54.43
N THR A 193 -13.36 -36.09 -53.59
CA THR A 193 -14.58 -36.86 -53.43
C THR A 193 -14.38 -37.63 -52.11
N THR A 194 -15.43 -37.69 -51.27
CA THR A 194 -15.74 -38.68 -50.20
C THR A 194 -14.76 -39.04 -49.08
N TRP A 195 -15.31 -39.01 -47.86
CA TRP A 195 -14.92 -39.87 -46.72
C TRP A 195 -15.33 -41.34 -46.98
N PRO A 196 -14.67 -42.32 -46.32
CA PRO A 196 -15.34 -42.90 -45.15
C PRO A 196 -14.40 -43.24 -43.97
N ALA A 197 -15.06 -43.66 -42.89
CA ALA A 197 -14.55 -43.92 -41.55
C ALA A 197 -13.92 -45.32 -41.36
N SER A 198 -13.18 -45.41 -40.25
CA SER A 198 -12.97 -46.57 -39.36
C SER A 198 -12.09 -47.73 -39.81
N THR A 199 -11.05 -47.99 -39.02
CA THR A 199 -11.01 -49.18 -38.15
C THR A 199 -10.31 -48.82 -36.84
#